data_AF-A0A4Q3SK95-F1
#
_entry.id   AF-A0A4Q3SK95-F1
#
_cell.length_a   1.000
_cell.length_b   1.000
_cell.length_c   1.000
_cell.angle_alpha   90.00
_cell.angle_beta   90.00
_cell.angle_gamma   90.00
#
_symmetry.space_group_name_H-M   'P 1'
#
loop_
_entity.id
_entity.type
_entity.pdbx_description
1 polymer ?
#
loop_
_entity_poly.entity_id
_entity_poly.type
_entity_poly.pdbx_seq_one_letter_code
_entity_poly.pdbx_strand_id
1 'polypeptide(L)' 'LFETPGLYQVTLSDNAWIDVSQDGATTRKPVASTMRPGCPGVSKSVRFQFGTTPILVVVSGAKSDSIKIAVAPAE' A
#
# COMPACT_ATOMS: atom_id res chain seq x y z
N LEU A 1 -5.75 -11.93 5.63
CA LEU A 1 -4.42 -12.51 5.91
C LEU A 1 -3.82 -12.90 4.57
N PHE A 2 -2.54 -12.64 4.33
CA PHE A 2 -1.88 -13.02 3.08
C PHE A 2 -1.53 -14.50 3.13
N GLU A 3 -2.46 -15.34 2.69
CA GLU A 3 -2.29 -16.80 2.69
C GLU A 3 -1.33 -17.28 1.59
N THR A 4 -1.04 -16.41 0.62
CA THR A 4 -0.14 -16.70 -0.50
C THR A 4 0.98 -15.65 -0.57
N PRO A 5 2.25 -16.04 -0.62
CA PRO A 5 3.33 -15.10 -0.91
C PRO A 5 3.22 -14.61 -2.35
N GLY A 6 3.52 -13.34 -2.61
CA GLY A 6 3.34 -12.80 -3.94
C GLY A 6 3.57 -11.31 -4.04
N LEU A 7 3.38 -10.80 -5.26
CA LEU A 7 3.36 -9.36 -5.52
C LEU A 7 1.97 -8.83 -5.17
N TYR A 8 1.92 -7.85 -4.28
CA TYR A 8 0.68 -7.21 -3.86
C TYR A 8 0.77 -5.71 -4.10
N GLN A 9 -0.38 -5.11 -4.39
CA GLN A 9 -0.54 -3.67 -4.56
C GLN A 9 -1.35 -3.10 -3.40
N VAL A 10 -0.79 -2.07 -2.76
CA VAL A 10 -1.50 -1.22 -1.80
C VAL A 10 -1.87 0.08 -2.51
N THR A 11 -3.17 0.39 -2.54
CA THR A 11 -3.73 1.55 -3.22
C THR A 11 -4.44 2.46 -2.23
N LEU A 12 -4.21 3.77 -2.36
CA LEU A 12 -4.88 4.81 -1.60
C LEU A 12 -5.78 5.66 -2.49
N SER A 13 -6.93 6.05 -1.96
CA SER A 13 -7.88 6.92 -2.65
C SER A 13 -7.45 8.38 -2.75
N ASP A 14 -6.50 8.82 -1.93
CA ASP A 14 -5.95 10.17 -1.92
C ASP A 14 -4.42 10.14 -1.72
N ASN A 15 -3.77 11.28 -1.92
CA ASN A 15 -2.33 11.41 -1.81
C ASN A 15 -1.88 11.30 -0.35
N ALA A 16 -1.09 10.28 -0.06
CA ALA A 16 -0.43 10.07 1.23
C ALA A 16 0.81 9.17 1.06
N TRP A 17 1.58 9.02 2.13
CA TRP A 17 2.65 8.03 2.22
C TRP A 17 2.10 6.64 2.56
N ILE A 18 2.73 5.62 1.99
CA ILE A 18 2.43 4.20 2.25
C ILE A 18 3.75 3.57 2.68
N ASP A 19 3.84 3.22 3.95
CA ASP A 19 4.89 2.36 4.48
C ASP A 19 4.27 1.02 4.85
N VAL A 20 4.97 -0.06 4.54
CA VAL A 20 4.52 -1.43 4.86
C VAL A 20 5.62 -2.17 5.59
N SER A 21 5.26 -2.94 6.61
CA SER A 21 6.19 -3.82 7.33
C SER A 21 5.59 -5.21 7.50
N GLN A 22 6.43 -6.25 7.58
CA GLN A 22 6.04 -7.64 7.93
C GLN A 22 6.60 -8.09 9.30
N ASP A 23 7.40 -7.25 9.95
CA ASP A 23 7.98 -7.49 11.28
C ASP A 23 7.56 -6.41 12.31
N GLY A 24 6.76 -5.44 11.89
CA GLY A 24 6.33 -4.30 12.69
C GLY A 24 7.39 -3.19 12.86
N ALA A 25 8.60 -3.35 12.33
CA ALA A 25 9.72 -2.43 12.57
C ALA A 25 10.41 -1.92 11.30
N THR A 26 10.54 -2.79 10.29
CA THR A 26 11.29 -2.51 9.06
C THR A 26 10.35 -2.21 7.89
N THR A 27 10.52 -1.03 7.28
CA THR A 27 9.79 -0.68 6.06
C THR A 27 10.26 -1.53 4.88
N ARG A 28 9.31 -2.17 4.20
CA ARG A 28 9.52 -2.95 2.98
C ARG A 28 9.83 -2.00 1.83
N LYS A 29 10.85 -2.34 1.03
CA LYS A 29 11.18 -1.60 -0.19
C LYS A 29 10.09 -1.83 -1.25
N PRO A 30 9.53 -0.77 -1.86
CA PRO A 30 8.64 -0.90 -3.01
C PRO A 30 9.34 -1.55 -4.22
N VAL A 31 8.61 -2.38 -4.96
CA VAL A 31 9.03 -2.93 -6.26
C VAL A 31 8.64 -1.97 -7.39
N ALA A 32 7.47 -1.34 -7.28
CA ALA A 32 7.00 -0.34 -8.24
C ALA A 32 6.03 0.64 -7.56
N SER A 33 5.85 1.82 -8.15
CA SER A 33 4.81 2.75 -7.72
C SER A 33 4.22 3.49 -8.91
N THR A 34 2.96 3.89 -8.78
CA THR A 34 2.25 4.72 -9.75
C THR A 34 1.43 5.74 -9.00
N MET A 35 1.35 6.95 -9.55
CA MET A 35 0.56 8.03 -8.99
C MET A 35 -0.22 8.70 -10.11
N ARG A 36 -1.49 8.99 -9.86
CA ARG A 36 -2.36 9.76 -10.75
C ARG A 36 -3.06 10.84 -9.93
N PRO A 37 -2.41 12.00 -9.73
CA PRO A 37 -3.01 13.10 -9.00
C PRO A 37 -4.35 13.51 -9.63
N GLY A 38 -5.35 13.79 -8.79
CA GLY A 38 -6.67 14.26 -9.23
C GLY A 38 -7.60 13.20 -9.84
N CYS A 39 -7.24 11.90 -9.79
CA CYS A 39 -8.17 10.84 -10.17
C CYS A 39 -9.06 10.46 -8.97
N PRO A 40 -10.39 10.67 -9.03
CA PRO A 40 -11.26 10.38 -7.91
C PRO A 40 -11.22 8.89 -7.52
N GLY A 41 -11.01 8.62 -6.23
CA GLY A 41 -11.04 7.26 -5.68
C GLY A 41 -9.73 6.46 -5.81
N VAL A 42 -8.74 6.92 -6.60
CA VAL A 42 -7.42 6.29 -6.73
C VAL A 42 -6.36 7.37 -7.00
N SER A 43 -5.47 7.61 -6.04
CA SER A 43 -4.40 8.60 -6.19
C SER A 43 -3.02 7.96 -6.33
N LYS A 44 -2.75 6.91 -5.54
CA LYS A 44 -1.43 6.27 -5.48
C LYS A 44 -1.56 4.77 -5.29
N SER A 45 -0.73 4.01 -6.01
CA SER A 45 -0.59 2.57 -5.88
C SER A 45 0.88 2.21 -5.74
N VAL A 46 1.21 1.34 -4.78
CA VAL A 46 2.58 0.88 -4.53
C VAL A 46 2.58 -0.64 -4.45
N ARG A 47 3.51 -1.27 -5.16
CA ARG A 47 3.66 -2.72 -5.22
C ARG A 47 4.79 -3.19 -4.34
N PHE A 48 4.58 -4.29 -3.62
CA PHE A 48 5.53 -4.89 -2.71
C PHE A 48 5.53 -6.41 -2.87
N GLN A 49 6.70 -7.03 -2.65
CA GLN A 49 6.78 -8.47 -2.48
C GLN A 49 6.43 -8.82 -1.02
N PHE A 50 5.41 -9.63 -0.80
CA PHE A 50 5.04 -10.13 0.53
C PHE A 50 5.31 -11.62 0.67
N GLY A 51 5.79 -12.03 1.85
CA GLY A 51 5.69 -13.41 2.31
C GLY A 51 4.31 -13.70 2.91
N THR A 52 4.21 -14.77 3.70
CA THR A 52 2.96 -15.18 4.38
C THR A 52 2.71 -14.46 5.71
N THR A 53 3.67 -13.66 6.18
CA THR A 53 3.53 -12.91 7.44
C THR A 53 2.51 -11.77 7.29
N PRO A 54 1.68 -11.48 8.32
CA PRO A 54 0.80 -10.32 8.31
C PRO A 54 1.56 -9.03 7.99
N ILE A 55 0.88 -8.07 7.35
CA ILE A 55 1.45 -6.76 7.08
C ILE A 55 0.91 -5.73 8.07
N LEU A 56 1.76 -4.79 8.45
CA LEU A 56 1.39 -3.51 9.04
C LEU A 56 1.43 -2.47 7.93
N VAL A 57 0.32 -1.77 7.68
CA VAL A 57 0.27 -0.61 6.77
C VAL A 57 0.24 0.65 7.61
N VAL A 58 1.21 1.54 7.39
CA VAL A 58 1.23 2.87 7.98
C VAL A 58 0.92 3.87 6.88
N VAL A 59 -0.07 4.72 7.14
CA VAL A 59 -0.48 5.80 6.25
C VAL A 59 -0.23 7.12 6.95
N SER A 60 0.45 8.05 6.28
CA SER A 60 0.77 9.37 6.84
C SER A 60 0.69 10.48 5.79
N GLY A 61 0.45 11.70 6.24
CA GLY A 61 0.40 12.88 5.35
C GLY A 61 -0.85 12.97 4.46
N ALA A 62 -1.91 12.22 4.76
CA ALA A 62 -3.20 12.41 4.11
C ALA A 62 -3.78 13.79 4.47
N LYS A 63 -4.27 14.54 3.49
CA LYS A 63 -4.95 15.83 3.70
C LYS A 63 -6.44 15.68 3.98
N SER A 64 -7.04 14.62 3.45
CA SER A 64 -8.46 14.31 3.65
C SER A 64 -8.69 13.69 5.02
N ASP A 65 -9.84 13.98 5.64
CA ASP A 65 -10.27 13.39 6.92
C ASP A 65 -10.55 11.89 6.83
N SER A 66 -10.69 11.36 5.61
CA SER A 66 -10.85 9.94 5.35
C SER A 66 -10.01 9.50 4.16
N ILE A 67 -9.49 8.29 4.23
CA ILE A 67 -8.75 7.65 3.14
C ILE A 67 -9.16 6.19 3.03
N LYS A 68 -9.44 5.75 1.81
CA LYS A 68 -9.73 4.34 1.52
C LYS A 68 -8.43 3.63 1.16
N ILE A 69 -8.26 2.43 1.70
CA ILE A 69 -7.11 1.57 1.46
C ILE A 69 -7.61 0.30 0.80
N ALA A 70 -7.01 -0.08 -0.32
CA ALA A 70 -7.21 -1.38 -0.93
C ALA A 70 -5.88 -2.13 -0.94
N VAL A 71 -5.92 -3.42 -0.62
CA VAL A 71 -4.77 -4.32 -0.78
C VAL A 71 -5.22 -5.52 -1.59
N ALA A 72 -4.56 -5.76 -2.72
CA ALA A 72 -4.92 -6.82 -3.67
C ALA A 72 -3.66 -7.44 -4.30
N PRO A 73 -3.71 -8.69 -4.78
CA PRO A 73 -2.66 -9.23 -5.65
C PRO A 73 -2.40 -8.30 -6.83
N ALA A 74 -1.15 -8.21 -7.27
CA ALA A 74 -0.72 -7.34 -8.36
C ALA A 74 -0.66 -8.03 -9.73
N GLU A 75 -1.05 -9.30 -9.79
CA GLU A 75 -1.23 -10.20 -10.94
C GLU A 75 -2.27 -11.28 -10.61
#